data_AF-A0A509EB11-F1
#
_entry.id   AF-A0A509EB11-F1
#
_cell.length_a   1.000
_cell.length_b   1.000
_cell.length_c   1.000
_cell.angle_alpha   90.00
_cell.angle_beta   90.00
_cell.angle_gamma   90.00
#
_symmetry.space_group_name_H-M   'P 1'
#
loop_
_entity.id
_entity.type
_entity.pdbx_description
1 polymer ?
#
loop_
_entity_poly.entity_id
_entity_poly.type
_entity_poly.pdbx_seq_one_letter_code
_entity_poly.pdbx_strand_id
1 'polypeptide(L)'
;MSASPVLQTEPQDIVALATEAGAAAKKLVAEATRRVRARVLGQDGKIDAAKLETEQHATHGLAWLAVYGEAVRELGAYAAALQAAGRLGETETLLVRIGAGEYLDQMFGGIPMSQGEMVRPVGSLGLSAKELAQFRTDAVEAMIATGNTAQNRAALVAKIREGGGSATIGDSGLDEDMEAIRSEMRRFGKAEVVDQAHEWHLKNAYIPMAIIEKMAELGVFGLTIPEEYGGMGMPKAAMCVVSEELSRAYIGVGSLGTRSEIAAELILGGGTEEQKQKFLPKIASGEILPTAVFTEPNTGSDLASLRTKAVKDGDTWKISGNKTWITHPVRADIMTVLVRTKPEEKGHRGLSMLIAEKPRGDDADPFPVEGLSGGEIEVLGYRGMKEYELAFENFSVPAENLLGGIEGKGFAQLMQTFESARIQTAARAIGVAQSALDIGLRYAEERVQFGKPLINFPRVADKLAMMAVEINIARQLTYFSAREKDEGKRCDLEAGMAKLLGARVAWAAADNALQIHGGNGFALEYQISRVLCDARILSIFEGAAEIQAQVIARRLLETA
;
A
#
# COMPACT_ATOMS: atom_id res chain seq x y z
N MET A 1 25.88 17.53 -44.80
CA MET A 1 24.61 18.27 -44.92
C MET A 1 23.52 17.23 -45.12
N SER A 2 22.84 16.79 -44.07
CA SER A 2 21.61 17.41 -43.60
C SER A 2 21.52 17.23 -42.07
N ALA A 3 21.68 18.33 -41.34
CA ALA A 3 21.33 18.38 -39.93
C ALA A 3 19.80 18.46 -39.86
N SER A 4 19.17 17.43 -39.29
CA SER A 4 17.78 17.53 -38.86
C SER A 4 17.65 18.72 -37.90
N PRO A 5 16.62 19.56 -38.02
CA PRO A 5 16.38 20.61 -37.06
C PRO A 5 16.01 19.93 -35.75
N VAL A 6 16.95 19.91 -34.81
CA VAL A 6 16.63 19.76 -33.39
C VAL A 6 15.76 20.97 -33.10
N LEU A 7 14.46 20.75 -32.90
CA LEU A 7 13.62 21.72 -32.20
C LEU A 7 14.26 21.91 -30.83
N GLN A 8 15.11 22.93 -30.72
CA GLN A 8 15.55 23.48 -29.45
C GLN A 8 14.30 24.08 -28.83
N THR A 9 13.49 23.25 -28.17
CA THR A 9 12.52 23.73 -27.20
C THR A 9 13.34 24.35 -26.08
N GLU A 10 13.09 25.63 -25.76
CA GLU A 10 13.60 26.25 -24.55
C GLU A 10 13.41 25.29 -23.36
N PRO A 11 14.31 25.28 -22.36
CA PRO A 11 14.12 24.47 -21.17
C PRO A 11 12.80 24.87 -20.51
N GLN A 12 11.75 24.08 -20.80
CA GLN A 12 10.43 24.34 -20.26
C GLN A 12 10.47 24.08 -18.76
N ASP A 13 10.01 25.06 -17.99
CA ASP A 13 9.87 24.96 -16.54
C ASP A 13 8.97 23.78 -16.19
N ILE A 14 9.59 22.69 -15.73
CA ILE A 14 8.89 21.44 -15.42
C ILE A 14 7.90 21.62 -14.27
N VAL A 15 8.19 22.54 -13.34
CA VAL A 15 7.32 22.81 -12.19
C VAL A 15 6.05 23.49 -12.66
N ALA A 16 6.18 24.54 -13.49
CA ALA A 16 5.03 25.23 -14.06
C ALA A 16 4.17 24.28 -14.90
N LEU A 17 4.79 23.52 -15.81
CA LEU A 17 4.09 22.55 -16.67
C LEU A 17 3.34 21.49 -15.86
N ALA A 18 4.00 20.84 -14.89
CA ALA A 18 3.39 19.80 -14.08
C ALA A 18 2.25 20.36 -13.21
N THR A 19 2.41 21.57 -12.67
CA THR A 19 1.39 22.24 -11.86
C THR A 19 0.15 22.56 -12.69
N GLU A 20 0.32 23.15 -13.87
CA GLU A 20 -0.79 23.47 -14.77
C GLU A 20 -1.49 22.21 -15.28
N ALA A 21 -0.74 21.18 -15.65
CA ALA A 21 -1.30 19.91 -16.10
C ALA A 21 -2.05 19.19 -14.97
N GLY A 22 -1.54 19.21 -13.73
CA GLY A 22 -2.24 18.70 -12.56
C GLY A 22 -3.55 19.42 -12.28
N ALA A 23 -3.58 20.75 -12.46
CA ALA A 23 -4.81 21.53 -12.34
C ALA A 23 -5.83 21.16 -13.43
N ALA A 24 -5.39 20.90 -14.67
CA ALA A 24 -6.26 20.41 -15.74
C ALA A 24 -6.81 19.00 -15.45
N ALA A 25 -5.96 18.09 -14.96
CA ALA A 25 -6.33 16.74 -14.55
C ALA A 25 -7.40 16.76 -13.45
N LYS A 26 -7.26 17.62 -12.43
CA LYS A 26 -8.26 17.82 -11.37
C LYS A 26 -9.62 18.28 -11.93
N LYS A 27 -9.63 19.18 -12.90
CA LYS A 27 -10.87 19.64 -13.56
C LYS A 27 -11.54 18.51 -14.36
N LEU A 28 -10.76 17.66 -15.03
CA LEU A 28 -11.27 16.47 -15.73
C LEU A 28 -11.91 15.48 -14.75
N VAL A 29 -11.26 15.21 -13.61
CA VAL A 29 -11.82 14.36 -12.55
C VAL A 29 -13.14 14.94 -12.04
N ALA A 30 -13.20 16.24 -11.77
CA ALA A 30 -14.42 16.89 -11.32
C ALA A 30 -15.56 16.73 -12.34
N GLU A 31 -15.29 16.88 -13.63
CA GLU A 31 -16.28 16.66 -14.67
C GLU A 31 -16.77 15.21 -14.74
N ALA A 32 -15.85 14.25 -14.73
CA ALA A 32 -16.18 12.84 -14.69
C ALA A 32 -17.03 12.48 -13.47
N THR A 33 -16.72 13.05 -12.30
CA THR A 33 -17.51 12.88 -11.08
C THR A 33 -18.95 13.33 -11.29
N ARG A 34 -19.18 14.51 -11.89
CA ARG A 34 -20.54 14.99 -12.19
C ARG A 34 -21.31 14.03 -13.10
N ARG A 35 -20.64 13.50 -14.13
CA ARG A 35 -21.25 12.59 -15.11
C ARG A 35 -21.61 11.25 -14.50
N VAL A 36 -20.69 10.63 -13.77
CA VAL A 36 -20.92 9.35 -13.10
C VAL A 36 -21.97 9.50 -12.00
N ARG A 37 -21.94 10.60 -11.23
CA ARG A 37 -22.96 10.91 -10.21
C ARG A 37 -24.37 10.92 -10.80
N ALA A 38 -24.58 11.60 -11.93
CA ALA A 38 -25.88 11.64 -12.58
C ALA A 38 -26.44 10.24 -12.95
N ARG A 39 -25.58 9.24 -13.18
CA ARG A 39 -26.00 7.86 -13.50
C ARG A 39 -26.41 7.06 -12.27
N VAL A 40 -25.83 7.36 -11.10
CA VAL A 40 -26.02 6.57 -9.88
C VAL A 40 -26.99 7.20 -8.87
N LEU A 41 -27.52 8.38 -9.16
CA LEU A 41 -28.55 9.01 -8.32
C LEU A 41 -29.91 8.31 -8.47
N GLY A 42 -30.56 8.04 -7.34
CA GLY A 42 -31.95 7.63 -7.23
C GLY A 42 -32.91 8.81 -7.46
N GLN A 43 -34.22 8.52 -7.45
CA GLN A 43 -35.27 9.54 -7.58
C GLN A 43 -35.27 10.54 -6.40
N ASP A 44 -34.75 10.12 -5.25
CA ASP A 44 -34.62 10.91 -4.03
C ASP A 44 -33.36 11.78 -4.00
N GLY A 45 -32.56 11.78 -5.07
CA GLY A 45 -31.31 12.53 -5.17
C GLY A 45 -30.18 11.96 -4.32
N LYS A 46 -30.33 10.75 -3.76
CA LYS A 46 -29.26 10.03 -3.06
C LYS A 46 -28.61 9.00 -3.98
N ILE A 47 -27.43 8.52 -3.61
CA ILE A 47 -26.78 7.42 -4.33
C ILE A 47 -27.62 6.16 -4.15
N ASP A 48 -28.06 5.58 -5.26
CA ASP A 48 -28.80 4.32 -5.30
C ASP A 48 -27.84 3.13 -5.38
N ALA A 49 -27.98 2.16 -4.48
CA ALA A 49 -27.05 1.04 -4.38
C ALA A 49 -27.10 0.11 -5.61
N ALA A 50 -28.28 -0.14 -6.17
CA ALA A 50 -28.43 -1.03 -7.33
C ALA A 50 -27.86 -0.38 -8.60
N LYS A 51 -28.02 0.94 -8.74
CA LYS A 51 -27.37 1.69 -9.83
C LYS A 51 -25.86 1.75 -9.66
N LEU A 52 -25.38 1.92 -8.42
CA LEU A 52 -23.94 1.91 -8.13
C LEU A 52 -23.30 0.57 -8.51
N GLU A 53 -23.99 -0.55 -8.26
CA GLU A 53 -23.59 -1.89 -8.70
C GLU A 53 -23.65 -2.06 -10.22
N THR A 54 -24.73 -1.59 -10.87
CA THR A 54 -24.88 -1.66 -12.33
C THR A 54 -23.80 -0.83 -13.06
N GLU A 55 -23.46 0.34 -12.52
CA GLU A 55 -22.45 1.26 -13.05
C GLU A 55 -21.06 1.02 -12.44
N GLN A 56 -20.79 -0.18 -11.90
CA GLN A 56 -19.56 -0.43 -11.15
C GLN A 56 -18.29 -0.14 -11.96
N HIS A 57 -18.24 -0.52 -13.24
CA HIS A 57 -17.11 -0.19 -14.11
C HIS A 57 -16.89 1.33 -14.25
N ALA A 58 -17.95 2.12 -14.37
CA ALA A 58 -17.85 3.58 -14.46
C ALA A 58 -17.43 4.21 -13.11
N THR A 59 -17.95 3.69 -12.00
CA THR A 59 -17.64 4.21 -10.66
C THR A 59 -16.21 3.86 -10.24
N HIS A 60 -15.75 2.63 -10.49
CA HIS A 60 -14.37 2.23 -10.27
C HIS A 60 -13.43 2.94 -11.23
N GLY A 61 -13.88 3.13 -12.47
CA GLY A 61 -13.19 3.94 -13.46
C GLY A 61 -12.98 5.39 -13.01
N LEU A 62 -13.98 6.00 -12.35
CA LEU A 62 -13.85 7.31 -11.75
C LEU A 62 -12.80 7.32 -10.63
N ALA A 63 -12.78 6.28 -9.78
CA ALA A 63 -11.76 6.16 -8.74
C ALA A 63 -10.35 6.11 -9.34
N TRP A 64 -10.11 5.31 -10.38
CA TRP A 64 -8.83 5.25 -11.08
C TRP A 64 -8.45 6.57 -11.78
N LEU A 65 -9.41 7.25 -12.40
CA LEU A 65 -9.17 8.59 -12.96
C LEU A 65 -8.76 9.59 -11.87
N ALA A 66 -9.41 9.54 -10.70
CA ALA A 66 -9.05 10.38 -9.56
C ALA A 66 -7.66 10.07 -9.01
N VAL A 67 -7.29 8.79 -8.90
CA VAL A 67 -5.93 8.35 -8.52
C VAL A 67 -4.89 8.98 -9.44
N TYR A 68 -5.10 8.93 -10.76
CA TYR A 68 -4.16 9.50 -11.74
C TYR A 68 -4.11 11.02 -11.67
N GLY A 69 -5.27 11.67 -11.53
CA GLY A 69 -5.32 13.12 -11.37
C GLY A 69 -4.57 13.60 -10.13
N GLU A 70 -4.73 12.90 -9.00
CA GLU A 70 -4.04 13.20 -7.75
C GLU A 70 -2.55 12.91 -7.84
N ALA A 71 -2.16 11.81 -8.49
CA ALA A 71 -0.77 11.47 -8.75
C ALA A 71 -0.03 12.53 -9.59
N VAL A 72 -0.65 13.03 -10.67
CA VAL A 72 -0.08 14.11 -11.49
C VAL A 72 0.05 15.40 -10.67
N ARG A 73 -0.96 15.71 -9.84
CA ARG A 73 -0.92 16.87 -8.95
C ARG A 73 0.24 16.77 -7.95
N GLU A 74 0.42 15.61 -7.31
CA GLU A 74 1.48 15.39 -6.33
C GLU A 74 2.88 15.36 -6.95
N LEU A 75 3.04 14.90 -8.20
CA LEU A 75 4.31 15.07 -8.92
C LEU A 75 4.67 16.56 -9.12
N GLY A 76 3.68 17.41 -9.43
CA GLY A 76 3.88 18.86 -9.53
C GLY A 76 4.27 19.47 -8.18
N ALA A 77 3.59 19.08 -7.10
CA ALA A 77 3.90 19.53 -5.74
C ALA A 77 5.31 19.10 -5.29
N TYR A 78 5.68 17.85 -5.56
CA TYR A 78 7.01 17.32 -5.33
C TYR A 78 8.10 18.12 -6.07
N ALA A 79 7.90 18.37 -7.37
CA ALA A 79 8.84 19.16 -8.17
C ALA A 79 9.00 20.59 -7.62
N ALA A 80 7.88 21.23 -7.26
CA ALA A 80 7.87 22.58 -6.69
C ALA A 80 8.61 22.64 -5.35
N ALA A 81 8.38 21.66 -4.47
CA ALA A 81 9.03 21.59 -3.16
C ALA A 81 10.56 21.44 -3.31
N LEU A 82 11.02 20.54 -4.19
CA LEU A 82 12.44 20.38 -4.46
C LEU A 82 13.06 21.62 -5.12
N GLN A 83 12.35 22.29 -6.02
CA GLN A 83 12.83 23.52 -6.64
C GLN A 83 13.00 24.63 -5.60
N ALA A 84 12.02 24.80 -4.70
CA ALA A 84 12.07 25.77 -3.61
C ALA A 84 13.24 25.48 -2.64
N ALA A 85 13.57 24.21 -2.44
CA ALA A 85 14.71 23.78 -1.62
C ALA A 85 16.06 23.76 -2.38
N GLY A 86 16.10 24.09 -3.67
CA GLY A 86 17.32 24.00 -4.49
C GLY A 86 17.82 22.57 -4.73
N ARG A 87 16.95 21.58 -4.57
CA ARG A 87 17.23 20.12 -4.66
C ARG A 87 16.67 19.48 -5.94
N LEU A 88 15.98 20.22 -6.80
CA LEU A 88 15.43 19.69 -8.06
C LEU A 88 16.56 19.46 -9.09
N GLY A 89 16.95 18.20 -9.27
CA GLY A 89 17.97 17.78 -10.23
C GLY A 89 17.40 17.20 -11.53
N GLU A 90 18.31 16.69 -12.36
CA GLU A 90 17.98 16.07 -13.64
C GLU A 90 17.19 14.77 -13.47
N THR A 91 17.54 13.93 -12.49
CA THR A 91 16.82 12.68 -12.21
C THR A 91 15.37 12.96 -11.83
N GLU A 92 15.14 13.91 -10.93
CA GLU A 92 13.82 14.28 -10.44
C GLU A 92 12.99 14.92 -11.57
N THR A 93 13.62 15.77 -12.39
CA THR A 93 13.01 16.35 -13.59
C THR A 93 12.56 15.26 -14.57
N LEU A 94 13.39 14.23 -14.81
CA LEU A 94 13.05 13.10 -15.68
C LEU A 94 11.92 12.26 -15.11
N LEU A 95 11.92 11.98 -13.79
CA LEU A 95 10.85 11.24 -13.12
C LEU A 95 9.50 11.95 -13.27
N VAL A 96 9.46 13.26 -13.02
CA VAL A 96 8.24 14.08 -13.16
C VAL A 96 7.80 14.14 -14.62
N ARG A 97 8.72 14.43 -15.55
CA ARG A 97 8.43 14.58 -16.97
C ARG A 97 7.88 13.30 -17.60
N ILE A 98 8.52 12.15 -17.34
CA ILE A 98 8.06 10.86 -17.86
C ILE A 98 6.75 10.46 -17.18
N GLY A 99 6.68 10.58 -15.85
CA GLY A 99 5.53 10.13 -15.07
C GLY A 99 4.25 10.88 -15.37
N ALA A 100 4.28 12.21 -15.31
CA ALA A 100 3.10 13.00 -15.63
C ALA A 100 2.74 12.90 -17.12
N GLY A 101 3.72 12.82 -18.03
CA GLY A 101 3.45 12.59 -19.46
C GLY A 101 2.69 11.28 -19.71
N GLU A 102 3.17 10.17 -19.13
CA GLU A 102 2.52 8.86 -19.26
C GLU A 102 1.13 8.84 -18.62
N TYR A 103 1.00 9.34 -17.39
CA TYR A 103 -0.28 9.30 -16.68
C TYR A 103 -1.31 10.20 -17.34
N LEU A 104 -0.93 11.37 -17.84
CA LEU A 104 -1.83 12.21 -18.62
C LEU A 104 -2.28 11.49 -19.90
N ASP A 105 -1.35 10.90 -20.66
CA ASP A 105 -1.72 10.19 -21.90
C ASP A 105 -2.69 9.04 -21.61
N GLN A 106 -2.47 8.27 -20.54
CA GLN A 106 -3.40 7.24 -20.08
C GLN A 106 -4.74 7.81 -19.59
N MET A 107 -4.77 8.96 -18.89
CA MET A 107 -6.03 9.60 -18.51
C MET A 107 -6.90 9.93 -19.73
N PHE A 108 -6.29 10.31 -20.86
CA PHE A 108 -7.02 10.63 -22.09
C PHE A 108 -7.26 9.43 -23.02
N GLY A 109 -6.34 8.44 -23.06
CA GLY A 109 -6.39 7.27 -23.95
C GLY A 109 -6.96 5.99 -23.33
N GLY A 110 -6.88 5.87 -22.01
CA GLY A 110 -7.42 4.79 -21.20
C GLY A 110 -6.49 4.37 -20.06
N ILE A 111 -7.05 4.19 -18.87
CA ILE A 111 -6.31 3.77 -17.67
C ILE A 111 -6.54 2.27 -17.45
N PRO A 112 -5.48 1.46 -17.29
CA PRO A 112 -5.61 0.05 -16.89
C PRO A 112 -5.98 -0.03 -15.42
N MET A 113 -7.20 -0.49 -15.14
CA MET A 113 -7.63 -0.87 -13.79
C MET A 113 -7.11 -2.27 -13.44
N SER A 114 -7.11 -3.15 -14.45
CA SER A 114 -6.44 -4.44 -14.50
C SER A 114 -5.87 -4.65 -15.91
N GLN A 115 -5.22 -5.79 -16.18
CA GLN A 115 -4.71 -6.07 -17.53
C GLN A 115 -5.82 -6.19 -18.59
N GLY A 116 -7.02 -6.61 -18.19
CA GLY A 116 -8.17 -6.80 -19.09
C GLY A 116 -9.20 -5.67 -19.04
N GLU A 117 -9.09 -4.76 -18.08
CA GLU A 117 -10.10 -3.74 -17.81
C GLU A 117 -9.49 -2.34 -17.96
N MET A 118 -9.97 -1.63 -18.98
CA MET A 118 -9.55 -0.28 -19.29
C MET A 118 -10.72 0.67 -19.07
N VAL A 119 -10.55 1.71 -18.24
CA VAL A 119 -11.49 2.82 -18.18
C VAL A 119 -11.08 3.90 -19.18
N ARG A 120 -12.05 4.43 -19.93
CA ARG A 120 -11.85 5.59 -20.80
C ARG A 120 -12.83 6.70 -20.44
N PRO A 121 -12.41 7.98 -20.39
CA PRO A 121 -13.35 9.06 -20.12
C PRO A 121 -14.50 9.11 -21.13
N VAL A 122 -14.19 8.87 -22.41
CA VAL A 122 -15.20 8.70 -23.46
C VAL A 122 -15.83 7.32 -23.33
N GLY A 123 -17.16 7.28 -23.29
CA GLY A 123 -17.92 6.05 -23.08
C GLY A 123 -18.06 5.71 -21.60
N SER A 124 -17.02 5.16 -20.96
CA SER A 124 -17.11 4.62 -19.59
C SER A 124 -17.55 5.69 -18.58
N LEU A 125 -16.99 6.90 -18.66
CA LEU A 125 -17.29 7.99 -17.70
C LEU A 125 -18.30 9.03 -18.23
N GLY A 126 -18.75 8.88 -19.47
CA GLY A 126 -19.84 9.69 -20.03
C GLY A 126 -19.46 11.04 -20.58
N LEU A 127 -18.17 11.27 -20.85
CA LEU A 127 -17.74 12.43 -21.62
C LEU A 127 -17.83 12.14 -23.12
N SER A 128 -18.15 13.16 -23.91
CA SER A 128 -17.92 13.15 -25.35
C SER A 128 -16.46 13.49 -25.67
N ALA A 129 -15.98 13.10 -26.86
CA ALA A 129 -14.64 13.46 -27.31
C ALA A 129 -14.40 14.99 -27.35
N LYS A 130 -15.45 15.77 -27.69
CA LYS A 130 -15.37 17.24 -27.72
C LYS A 130 -15.24 17.84 -26.32
N GLU A 131 -15.92 17.29 -25.32
CA GLU A 131 -15.77 17.74 -23.92
C GLU A 131 -14.40 17.34 -23.38
N LEU A 132 -13.96 16.11 -23.62
CA LEU A 132 -12.65 15.63 -23.18
C LEU A 132 -11.50 16.50 -23.73
N ALA A 133 -11.59 16.93 -24.99
CA ALA A 133 -10.58 17.78 -25.63
C ALA A 133 -10.38 19.14 -24.92
N GLN A 134 -11.38 19.64 -24.18
CA GLN A 134 -11.27 20.92 -23.46
C GLN A 134 -10.30 20.85 -22.27
N PHE A 135 -9.99 19.65 -21.78
CA PHE A 135 -9.04 19.45 -20.69
C PHE A 135 -7.60 19.21 -21.19
N ARG A 136 -7.39 19.07 -22.51
CA ARG A 136 -6.05 19.00 -23.13
C ARG A 136 -5.50 20.41 -23.35
N THR A 137 -5.14 21.06 -22.25
CA THR A 137 -4.45 22.36 -22.26
C THR A 137 -3.06 22.26 -22.90
N ASP A 138 -2.46 23.39 -23.25
CA ASP A 138 -1.10 23.43 -23.82
C ASP A 138 -0.07 22.72 -22.93
N ALA A 139 -0.17 22.88 -21.60
CA ALA A 139 0.68 22.18 -20.64
C ALA A 139 0.48 20.65 -20.70
N VAL A 140 -0.77 20.19 -20.80
CA VAL A 140 -1.09 18.76 -20.95
C VAL A 140 -0.55 18.22 -22.27
N GLU A 141 -0.74 18.94 -23.38
CA GLU A 141 -0.23 18.55 -24.69
C GLU A 141 1.31 18.50 -24.70
N ALA A 142 1.97 19.49 -24.11
CA ALA A 142 3.42 19.52 -23.99
C ALA A 142 3.95 18.34 -23.16
N MET A 143 3.31 18.02 -22.04
CA MET A 143 3.70 16.89 -21.19
C MET A 143 3.47 15.55 -21.88
N ILE A 144 2.37 15.35 -22.59
CA ILE A 144 2.12 14.13 -23.36
C ILE A 144 3.15 13.99 -24.49
N ALA A 145 3.38 15.06 -25.26
CA ALA A 145 4.23 15.02 -26.44
C ALA A 145 5.73 14.87 -26.11
N THR A 146 6.18 15.45 -25.00
CA THR A 146 7.62 15.53 -24.66
C THR A 146 8.00 14.75 -23.40
N GLY A 147 7.01 14.20 -22.69
CA GLY A 147 7.17 13.51 -21.41
C GLY A 147 7.83 12.15 -21.54
N ASN A 148 7.02 11.13 -21.87
CA ASN A 148 7.47 9.74 -21.96
C ASN A 148 8.09 9.39 -23.33
N THR A 149 9.24 10.00 -23.64
CA THR A 149 9.99 9.71 -24.88
C THR A 149 11.05 8.63 -24.66
N ALA A 150 11.47 7.98 -25.74
CA ALA A 150 12.57 7.00 -25.69
C ALA A 150 13.88 7.64 -25.18
N GLN A 151 14.13 8.91 -25.53
CA GLN A 151 15.29 9.68 -25.10
C GLN A 151 15.25 9.94 -23.59
N ASN A 152 14.12 10.36 -23.05
CA ASN A 152 13.99 10.62 -21.61
C ASN A 152 14.11 9.33 -20.80
N ARG A 153 13.52 8.22 -21.26
CA ARG A 153 13.68 6.91 -20.60
C ARG A 153 15.14 6.45 -20.62
N ALA A 154 15.83 6.59 -21.75
CA ALA A 154 17.25 6.26 -21.84
C ALA A 154 18.11 7.14 -20.92
N ALA A 155 17.83 8.45 -20.85
CA ALA A 155 18.51 9.38 -19.95
C ALA A 155 18.26 9.02 -18.47
N LEU A 156 17.02 8.70 -18.10
CA LEU A 156 16.69 8.28 -16.73
C LEU A 156 17.43 6.99 -16.36
N VAL A 157 17.50 6.00 -17.27
CA VAL A 157 18.27 4.78 -17.03
C VAL A 157 19.76 5.07 -16.88
N ALA A 158 20.32 6.01 -17.65
CA ALA A 158 21.70 6.45 -17.43
C ALA A 158 21.90 7.02 -16.02
N LYS A 159 20.98 7.86 -15.55
CA LYS A 159 20.99 8.41 -14.17
C LYS A 159 20.84 7.35 -13.09
N ILE A 160 19.98 6.36 -13.30
CA ILE A 160 19.83 5.22 -12.38
C ILE A 160 21.17 4.50 -12.18
N ARG A 161 21.93 4.32 -13.26
CA ARG A 161 23.24 3.65 -13.24
C ARG A 161 24.33 4.52 -12.61
N GLU A 162 24.31 5.83 -12.87
CA GLU A 162 25.21 6.81 -12.24
C GLU A 162 24.99 6.90 -10.72
N GLY A 163 23.74 6.76 -10.26
CA GLY A 163 23.35 6.86 -8.85
C GLY A 163 23.88 5.75 -7.94
N GLY A 164 24.51 4.70 -8.49
CA GLY A 164 25.45 3.81 -7.79
C GLY A 164 25.07 3.41 -6.37
N GLY A 165 23.91 2.78 -6.16
CA GLY A 165 23.53 2.26 -4.84
C GLY A 165 22.85 3.27 -3.90
N SER A 166 22.38 4.41 -4.40
CA SER A 166 21.43 5.30 -3.69
C SER A 166 20.23 4.53 -3.11
N ALA A 167 19.65 5.06 -2.01
CA ALA A 167 18.49 4.44 -1.36
C ALA A 167 17.24 4.48 -2.25
N THR A 168 17.03 5.61 -2.91
CA THR A 168 15.95 5.85 -3.88
C THR A 168 16.52 6.28 -5.23
N ILE A 169 15.71 6.13 -6.28
CA ILE A 169 15.99 6.79 -7.57
C ILE A 169 15.50 8.23 -7.47
N GLY A 170 16.45 9.16 -7.38
CA GLY A 170 16.19 10.57 -7.13
C GLY A 170 15.89 10.91 -5.67
N ASP A 171 15.86 12.21 -5.38
CA ASP A 171 15.52 12.78 -4.09
C ASP A 171 14.07 12.46 -3.71
N SER A 172 13.82 11.96 -2.50
CA SER A 172 12.48 11.57 -2.04
C SER A 172 11.57 12.78 -1.71
N GLY A 173 12.15 13.97 -1.50
CA GLY A 173 11.46 15.14 -0.99
C GLY A 173 11.29 15.15 0.54
N LEU A 174 11.88 14.19 1.25
CA LEU A 174 11.88 14.16 2.71
C LEU A 174 13.05 14.96 3.30
N ASP A 175 12.94 15.25 4.60
CA ASP A 175 13.99 15.88 5.40
C ASP A 175 15.12 14.90 5.76
N GLU A 176 16.17 15.44 6.38
CA GLU A 176 17.37 14.68 6.75
C GLU A 176 17.09 13.62 7.82
N ASP A 177 16.14 13.86 8.73
CA ASP A 177 15.78 12.92 9.80
C ASP A 177 15.13 11.66 9.21
N MET A 178 14.19 11.83 8.27
CA MET A 178 13.58 10.71 7.57
C MET A 178 14.57 9.95 6.69
N GLU A 179 15.51 10.64 6.03
CA GLU A 179 16.56 9.98 5.25
C GLU A 179 17.61 9.26 6.13
N ALA A 180 17.83 9.73 7.36
CA ALA A 180 18.61 9.01 8.35
C ALA A 180 17.92 7.70 8.77
N ILE A 181 16.61 7.75 9.06
CA ILE A 181 15.79 6.57 9.35
C ILE A 181 15.83 5.58 8.17
N ARG A 182 15.66 6.08 6.94
CA ARG A 182 15.78 5.27 5.71
C ARG A 182 17.13 4.54 5.66
N SER A 183 18.20 5.28 5.88
CA SER A 183 19.57 4.76 5.82
C SER A 183 19.83 3.69 6.88
N GLU A 184 19.28 3.86 8.08
CA GLU A 184 19.36 2.86 9.15
C GLU A 184 18.58 1.58 8.80
N MET A 185 17.31 1.70 8.43
CA MET A 185 16.48 0.53 8.10
C MET A 185 16.98 -0.22 6.88
N ARG A 186 17.48 0.49 5.87
CA ARG A 186 18.10 -0.13 4.69
C ARG A 186 19.36 -0.92 5.06
N ARG A 187 20.18 -0.39 5.96
CA ARG A 187 21.40 -1.06 6.46
C ARG A 187 21.04 -2.33 7.22
N PHE A 188 20.05 -2.25 8.12
CA PHE A 188 19.51 -3.40 8.83
C PHE A 188 18.98 -4.46 7.86
N GLY A 189 18.09 -4.08 6.94
CA GLY A 189 17.50 -5.00 5.97
C GLY A 189 18.55 -5.70 5.10
N LYS A 190 19.57 -4.97 4.65
CA LYS A 190 20.68 -5.54 3.87
C LYS A 190 21.54 -6.51 4.70
N ALA A 191 21.86 -6.15 5.94
CA ALA A 191 22.75 -6.96 6.78
C ALA A 191 22.08 -8.23 7.32
N GLU A 192 20.78 -8.16 7.64
CA GLU A 192 20.11 -9.18 8.44
C GLU A 192 19.06 -9.97 7.65
N VAL A 193 18.48 -9.41 6.60
CA VAL A 193 17.26 -9.96 5.97
C VAL A 193 17.49 -10.40 4.52
N VAL A 194 18.01 -9.53 3.65
CA VAL A 194 17.99 -9.72 2.18
C VAL A 194 18.55 -11.08 1.74
N ASP A 195 19.72 -11.46 2.28
CA ASP A 195 20.43 -12.67 1.86
C ASP A 195 19.77 -13.95 2.39
N GLN A 196 19.02 -13.87 3.49
CA GLN A 196 18.39 -15.02 4.15
C GLN A 196 16.91 -15.21 3.78
N ALA A 197 16.21 -14.12 3.44
CA ALA A 197 14.75 -14.13 3.25
C ALA A 197 14.29 -15.10 2.16
N HIS A 198 15.12 -15.34 1.16
CA HIS A 198 14.80 -16.30 0.10
C HIS A 198 14.82 -17.74 0.61
N GLU A 199 15.81 -18.10 1.42
CA GLU A 199 15.89 -19.41 2.04
C GLU A 199 14.74 -19.65 3.01
N TRP A 200 14.36 -18.64 3.82
CA TRP A 200 13.20 -18.73 4.70
C TRP A 200 11.93 -19.04 3.90
N HIS A 201 11.71 -18.34 2.79
CA HIS A 201 10.57 -18.58 1.91
C HIS A 201 10.56 -20.02 1.37
N LEU A 202 11.68 -20.50 0.80
CA LEU A 202 11.79 -21.85 0.25
C LEU A 202 11.55 -22.94 1.30
N LYS A 203 11.98 -22.72 2.54
CA LYS A 203 11.83 -23.68 3.65
C LYS A 203 10.47 -23.62 4.34
N ASN A 204 9.56 -22.74 3.94
CA ASN A 204 8.39 -22.40 4.74
C ASN A 204 8.71 -21.92 6.16
N ALA A 205 9.88 -21.33 6.38
CA ALA A 205 10.30 -20.95 7.70
C ALA A 205 9.69 -19.61 8.09
N TYR A 206 9.35 -19.48 9.37
CA TYR A 206 9.09 -18.19 9.98
C TYR A 206 10.31 -17.27 9.86
N ILE A 207 10.06 -15.96 9.76
CA ILE A 207 11.07 -14.94 10.04
C ILE A 207 11.60 -15.20 11.46
N PRO A 208 12.92 -15.38 11.68
CA PRO A 208 13.46 -15.74 12.98
C PRO A 208 13.11 -14.73 14.09
N MET A 209 12.91 -15.22 15.32
CA MET A 209 12.64 -14.34 16.47
C MET A 209 13.77 -13.33 16.71
N ALA A 210 15.02 -13.70 16.44
CA ALA A 210 16.16 -12.78 16.53
C ALA A 210 16.03 -11.55 15.61
N ILE A 211 15.34 -11.67 14.47
CA ILE A 211 15.06 -10.51 13.59
C ILE A 211 14.02 -9.61 14.24
N ILE A 212 12.97 -10.20 14.85
CA ILE A 212 11.94 -9.48 15.60
C ILE A 212 12.55 -8.74 16.80
N GLU A 213 13.44 -9.40 17.56
CA GLU A 213 14.16 -8.80 18.69
C GLU A 213 15.01 -7.60 18.24
N LYS A 214 15.78 -7.72 17.16
CA LYS A 214 16.54 -6.58 16.60
C LYS A 214 15.62 -5.44 16.13
N MET A 215 14.47 -5.74 15.53
CA MET A 215 13.48 -4.72 15.16
C MET A 215 12.93 -3.99 16.39
N ALA A 216 12.73 -4.71 17.50
CA ALA A 216 12.31 -4.12 18.77
C ALA A 216 13.39 -3.22 19.38
N GLU A 217 14.67 -3.62 19.32
CA GLU A 217 15.81 -2.81 19.76
C GLU A 217 15.94 -1.50 18.94
N LEU A 218 15.65 -1.56 17.64
CA LEU A 218 15.55 -0.39 16.77
C LEU A 218 14.24 0.42 16.99
N GLY A 219 13.36 -0.07 17.87
CA GLY A 219 12.09 0.52 18.26
C GLY A 219 11.05 0.63 17.13
N VAL A 220 11.14 -0.24 16.12
CA VAL A 220 10.19 -0.30 15.00
C VAL A 220 8.75 -0.49 15.48
N PHE A 221 8.53 -1.29 16.52
CA PHE A 221 7.19 -1.60 17.03
C PHE A 221 6.54 -0.46 17.80
N GLY A 222 7.34 0.47 18.33
CA GLY A 222 6.90 1.65 19.08
C GLY A 222 7.01 2.96 18.33
N LEU A 223 7.37 2.94 17.04
CA LEU A 223 7.79 4.13 16.30
C LEU A 223 6.76 5.27 16.38
N THR A 224 5.48 4.99 16.14
CA THR A 224 4.39 5.99 16.19
C THR A 224 3.61 5.96 17.49
N ILE A 225 4.00 5.14 18.48
CA ILE A 225 3.33 5.09 19.77
C ILE A 225 3.80 6.30 20.59
N PRO A 226 2.91 7.02 21.30
CA PRO A 226 3.32 8.15 22.13
C PRO A 226 4.36 7.77 23.20
N GLU A 227 5.25 8.72 23.52
CA GLU A 227 6.33 8.51 24.51
C GLU A 227 5.80 8.13 25.90
N GLU A 228 4.62 8.63 26.30
CA GLU A 228 3.98 8.27 27.58
C GLU A 228 3.64 6.77 27.71
N TYR A 229 3.57 6.07 26.58
CA TYR A 229 3.39 4.61 26.50
C TYR A 229 4.68 3.91 26.04
N GLY A 230 5.86 4.54 26.15
CA GLY A 230 7.15 3.93 25.83
C GLY A 230 7.47 3.82 24.33
N GLY A 231 6.75 4.53 23.45
CA GLY A 231 7.09 4.66 22.03
C GLY A 231 7.98 5.87 21.73
N MET A 232 8.16 6.17 20.44
CA MET A 232 8.99 7.30 19.98
C MET A 232 8.19 8.54 19.54
N GLY A 233 6.86 8.45 19.45
CA GLY A 233 6.00 9.56 19.03
C GLY A 233 6.28 10.11 17.63
N MET A 234 6.92 9.33 16.75
CA MET A 234 7.28 9.77 15.41
C MET A 234 6.05 9.87 14.49
N PRO A 235 6.10 10.74 13.46
CA PRO A 235 5.01 10.90 12.50
C PRO A 235 4.80 9.64 11.66
N LYS A 236 3.61 9.50 11.07
CA LYS A 236 3.24 8.44 10.13
C LYS A 236 4.15 8.41 8.92
N ALA A 237 4.65 9.56 8.46
CA ALA A 237 5.66 9.62 7.40
C ALA A 237 6.93 8.81 7.74
N ALA A 238 7.38 8.82 8.99
CA ALA A 238 8.53 8.00 9.43
C ALA A 238 8.23 6.51 9.29
N MET A 239 7.02 6.09 9.68
CA MET A 239 6.60 4.69 9.58
C MET A 239 6.43 4.24 8.13
N CYS A 240 6.07 5.13 7.19
CA CYS A 240 6.13 4.83 5.76
C CYS A 240 7.55 4.47 5.32
N VAL A 241 8.54 5.27 5.71
CA VAL A 241 9.95 5.05 5.36
C VAL A 241 10.47 3.74 5.93
N VAL A 242 10.18 3.46 7.20
CA VAL A 242 10.54 2.18 7.85
C VAL A 242 9.90 1.00 7.11
N SER A 243 8.60 1.06 6.85
CA SER A 243 7.89 -0.01 6.15
C SER A 243 8.35 -0.21 4.70
N GLU A 244 8.73 0.85 3.99
CA GLU A 244 9.32 0.76 2.65
C GLU A 244 10.63 -0.03 2.66
N GLU A 245 11.60 0.36 3.49
CA GLU A 245 12.92 -0.26 3.48
C GLU A 245 12.89 -1.70 4.03
N LEU A 246 12.08 -1.97 5.06
CA LEU A 246 11.90 -3.33 5.57
C LEU A 246 11.20 -4.22 4.55
N SER A 247 10.20 -3.71 3.81
CA SER A 247 9.50 -4.49 2.78
C SER A 247 10.32 -4.70 1.51
N ARG A 248 11.24 -3.76 1.22
CA ARG A 248 12.25 -3.93 0.18
C ARG A 248 13.15 -5.12 0.44
N ALA A 249 13.50 -5.35 1.71
CA ALA A 249 14.23 -6.54 2.12
C ALA A 249 13.34 -7.80 2.05
N TYR A 250 12.20 -7.76 2.72
CA TYR A 250 11.15 -8.78 2.62
C TYR A 250 9.82 -8.25 3.18
N ILE A 251 8.74 -8.32 2.41
CA ILE A 251 7.41 -7.81 2.81
C ILE A 251 6.95 -8.32 4.19
N GLY A 252 7.29 -9.55 4.55
CA GLY A 252 6.94 -10.10 5.87
C GLY A 252 7.58 -9.32 7.03
N VAL A 253 8.81 -8.83 6.84
CA VAL A 253 9.51 -8.02 7.84
C VAL A 253 8.86 -6.64 7.99
N GLY A 254 8.52 -5.99 6.88
CA GLY A 254 7.77 -4.71 6.93
C GLY A 254 6.40 -4.88 7.60
N SER A 255 5.70 -5.97 7.29
CA SER A 255 4.38 -6.23 7.88
C SER A 255 4.40 -6.47 9.38
N LEU A 256 5.49 -6.97 9.99
CA LEU A 256 5.62 -7.08 11.45
C LEU A 256 5.43 -5.71 12.12
N GLY A 257 6.11 -4.68 11.62
CA GLY A 257 5.97 -3.30 12.09
C GLY A 257 4.55 -2.77 11.90
N THR A 258 3.97 -2.99 10.71
CA THR A 258 2.59 -2.57 10.43
C THR A 258 1.57 -3.19 11.39
N ARG A 259 1.72 -4.47 11.79
CA ARG A 259 0.79 -5.10 12.73
C ARG A 259 0.82 -4.42 14.10
N SER A 260 2.02 -4.09 14.57
CA SER A 260 2.22 -3.31 15.79
C SER A 260 1.55 -1.95 15.72
N GLU A 261 1.82 -1.20 14.65
CA GLU A 261 1.27 0.14 14.45
C GLU A 261 -0.26 0.16 14.44
N ILE A 262 -0.88 -0.76 13.68
CA ILE A 262 -2.35 -0.79 13.53
C ILE A 262 -3.03 -1.25 14.82
N ALA A 263 -2.45 -2.22 15.53
CA ALA A 263 -2.97 -2.64 16.83
C ALA A 263 -2.84 -1.53 17.87
N ALA A 264 -1.71 -0.81 17.89
CA ALA A 264 -1.52 0.33 18.77
C ALA A 264 -2.50 1.46 18.46
N GLU A 265 -2.70 1.81 17.18
CA GLU A 265 -3.68 2.84 16.79
C GLU A 265 -5.12 2.45 17.15
N LEU A 266 -5.48 1.17 17.01
CA LEU A 266 -6.77 0.65 17.45
C LEU A 266 -6.98 0.83 18.96
N ILE A 267 -5.96 0.56 19.77
CA ILE A 267 -6.02 0.69 21.23
C ILE A 267 -5.99 2.17 21.65
N LEU A 268 -5.18 3.01 21.00
CA LEU A 268 -5.12 4.45 21.24
C LEU A 268 -6.48 5.11 20.97
N GLY A 269 -7.11 4.78 19.83
CA GLY A 269 -8.38 5.39 19.42
C GLY A 269 -9.62 4.80 20.11
N GLY A 270 -9.57 3.51 20.48
CA GLY A 270 -10.73 2.77 20.96
C GLY A 270 -10.67 2.28 22.41
N GLY A 271 -9.51 2.27 23.04
CA GLY A 271 -9.28 1.65 24.35
C GLY A 271 -9.53 2.56 25.54
N THR A 272 -9.76 1.96 26.71
CA THR A 272 -9.73 2.70 27.99
C THR A 272 -8.30 3.02 28.40
N GLU A 273 -8.11 3.93 29.35
CA GLU A 273 -6.76 4.27 29.85
C GLU A 273 -6.05 3.05 30.44
N GLU A 274 -6.78 2.18 31.15
CA GLU A 274 -6.21 0.93 31.69
C GLU A 274 -5.75 -0.02 30.58
N GLN A 275 -6.51 -0.12 29.48
CA GLN A 275 -6.12 -0.91 28.31
C GLN A 275 -4.88 -0.32 27.63
N LYS A 276 -4.83 1.00 27.47
CA LYS A 276 -3.66 1.68 26.89
C LYS A 276 -2.40 1.42 27.71
N GLN A 277 -2.48 1.63 29.03
CA GLN A 277 -1.37 1.39 29.96
C GLN A 277 -0.94 -0.08 30.01
N LYS A 278 -1.89 -1.03 29.87
CA LYS A 278 -1.60 -2.47 29.86
C LYS A 278 -0.88 -2.92 28.58
N PHE A 279 -1.36 -2.48 27.41
CA PHE A 279 -0.94 -3.07 26.13
C PHE A 279 0.09 -2.25 25.37
N LEU A 280 -0.03 -0.92 25.31
CA LEU A 280 0.81 -0.10 24.43
C LEU A 280 2.31 -0.17 24.76
N PRO A 281 2.76 -0.12 26.03
CA PRO A 281 4.19 -0.25 26.35
C PRO A 281 4.79 -1.59 25.94
N LYS A 282 3.99 -2.66 26.02
CA LYS A 282 4.42 -4.00 25.64
C LYS A 282 4.47 -4.20 24.13
N ILE A 283 3.55 -3.54 23.41
CA ILE A 283 3.59 -3.49 21.94
C ILE A 283 4.81 -2.67 21.49
N ALA A 284 5.04 -1.50 22.09
CA ALA A 284 6.15 -0.61 21.74
C ALA A 284 7.52 -1.29 21.87
N SER A 285 7.71 -2.05 22.94
CA SER A 285 8.93 -2.81 23.22
C SER A 285 9.05 -4.13 22.46
N GLY A 286 8.01 -4.58 21.76
CA GLY A 286 7.97 -5.91 21.13
C GLY A 286 7.85 -7.08 22.11
N GLU A 287 7.61 -6.82 23.42
CA GLU A 287 7.31 -7.88 24.41
C GLU A 287 6.09 -8.69 23.97
N ILE A 288 5.05 -8.01 23.46
CA ILE A 288 3.86 -8.65 22.90
C ILE A 288 3.73 -8.34 21.41
N LEU A 289 3.42 -9.38 20.63
CA LEU A 289 3.23 -9.30 19.19
C LEU A 289 1.72 -9.37 18.87
N PRO A 290 1.15 -8.37 18.20
CA PRO A 290 -0.26 -8.38 17.85
C PRO A 290 -0.54 -9.04 16.49
N THR A 291 -1.74 -9.61 16.36
CA THR A 291 -2.33 -9.93 15.06
C THR A 291 -3.80 -9.51 14.96
N ALA A 292 -4.28 -9.40 13.73
CA ALA A 292 -5.66 -9.05 13.39
C ALA A 292 -6.47 -10.30 13.03
N VAL A 293 -7.64 -10.47 13.65
CA VAL A 293 -8.48 -11.66 13.50
C VAL A 293 -9.90 -11.28 13.08
N PHE A 294 -10.06 -11.03 11.79
CA PHE A 294 -11.28 -10.45 11.22
C PHE A 294 -11.99 -11.40 10.25
N THR A 295 -11.29 -11.83 9.20
CA THR A 295 -11.84 -12.60 8.07
C THR A 295 -12.36 -13.98 8.48
N GLU A 296 -13.50 -14.37 7.90
CA GLU A 296 -14.11 -15.70 8.05
C GLU A 296 -14.16 -16.42 6.70
N PRO A 297 -14.29 -17.76 6.67
CA PRO A 297 -14.29 -18.52 5.41
C PRO A 297 -15.27 -18.03 4.35
N ASN A 298 -16.40 -17.45 4.78
CA ASN A 298 -17.44 -16.92 3.89
C ASN A 298 -17.61 -15.39 4.01
N THR A 299 -16.70 -14.68 4.66
CA THR A 299 -16.83 -13.24 4.93
C THR A 299 -15.47 -12.55 4.99
N GLY A 300 -15.11 -11.86 3.90
CA GLY A 300 -13.92 -11.00 3.81
C GLY A 300 -14.31 -9.54 3.54
N SER A 301 -14.62 -9.21 2.28
CA SER A 301 -14.99 -7.85 1.87
C SER A 301 -16.20 -7.27 2.60
N ASP A 302 -17.20 -8.10 2.92
CA ASP A 302 -18.39 -7.70 3.70
C ASP A 302 -18.22 -8.01 5.20
N LEU A 303 -17.17 -7.45 5.81
CA LEU A 303 -16.79 -7.75 7.20
C LEU A 303 -17.92 -7.49 8.22
N ALA A 304 -18.87 -6.60 7.90
CA ALA A 304 -20.03 -6.30 8.76
C ALA A 304 -20.97 -7.51 8.97
N SER A 305 -20.91 -8.50 8.07
CA SER A 305 -21.76 -9.69 8.06
C SER A 305 -21.14 -10.91 8.76
N LEU A 306 -20.01 -10.74 9.44
CA LEU A 306 -19.33 -11.84 10.15
C LEU A 306 -20.21 -12.51 11.21
N ARG A 307 -19.94 -13.79 11.47
CA ARG A 307 -20.78 -14.71 12.27
C ARG A 307 -20.13 -15.17 13.57
N THR A 308 -18.81 -15.10 13.70
CA THR A 308 -18.11 -15.44 14.95
C THR A 308 -18.72 -14.62 16.08
N LYS A 309 -19.18 -15.31 17.12
CA LYS A 309 -19.92 -14.71 18.22
C LYS A 309 -19.08 -14.72 19.49
N ALA A 310 -19.37 -13.78 20.38
CA ALA A 310 -18.88 -13.82 21.75
C ALA A 310 -20.05 -13.65 22.71
N VAL A 311 -20.17 -14.55 23.67
CA VAL A 311 -21.21 -14.52 24.71
C VAL A 311 -20.55 -14.22 26.05
N LYS A 312 -21.09 -13.25 26.79
CA LYS A 312 -20.58 -12.91 28.13
C LYS A 312 -20.98 -13.99 29.12
N ASP A 313 -20.01 -14.49 29.87
CA ASP A 313 -20.16 -15.49 30.94
C ASP A 313 -19.37 -14.99 32.16
N GLY A 314 -20.10 -14.35 33.08
CA GLY A 314 -19.54 -13.62 34.21
C GLY A 314 -18.51 -12.57 33.77
N ASP A 315 -17.28 -12.79 34.21
CA ASP A 315 -16.10 -11.95 34.08
C ASP A 315 -15.36 -12.22 32.75
N THR A 316 -15.91 -13.08 31.89
CA THR A 316 -15.28 -13.51 30.63
C THR A 316 -16.24 -13.42 29.44
N TRP A 317 -15.68 -13.35 28.25
CA TRP A 317 -16.33 -13.59 26.97
C TRP A 317 -15.93 -14.96 26.46
N LYS A 318 -16.90 -15.74 25.98
CA LYS A 318 -16.69 -17.02 25.31
C LYS A 318 -16.87 -16.84 23.81
N ILE A 319 -15.78 -16.93 23.06
CA ILE A 319 -15.79 -16.80 21.59
C ILE A 319 -16.09 -18.16 20.96
N SER A 320 -17.00 -18.20 19.98
CA SER A 320 -17.20 -19.36 19.12
C SER A 320 -17.33 -18.96 17.66
N GLY A 321 -16.59 -19.62 16.78
CA GLY A 321 -16.63 -19.36 15.34
C GLY A 321 -15.34 -19.74 14.63
N ASN A 322 -15.28 -19.42 13.34
CA ASN A 322 -14.14 -19.75 12.49
C ASN A 322 -13.60 -18.49 11.84
N LYS A 323 -12.27 -18.37 11.79
CA LYS A 323 -11.53 -17.30 11.14
C LYS A 323 -10.52 -17.93 10.17
N THR A 324 -10.12 -17.18 9.15
CA THR A 324 -9.18 -17.68 8.14
C THR A 324 -8.36 -16.52 7.57
N TRP A 325 -7.26 -16.84 6.90
CA TRP A 325 -6.29 -15.85 6.41
C TRP A 325 -5.71 -14.99 7.55
N ILE A 326 -5.53 -15.61 8.72
CA ILE A 326 -4.95 -14.91 9.86
C ILE A 326 -3.44 -15.04 9.78
N THR A 327 -2.77 -13.90 9.57
CA THR A 327 -1.30 -13.85 9.50
C THR A 327 -0.69 -13.86 10.90
N HIS A 328 0.38 -14.63 11.11
CA HIS A 328 1.16 -14.66 12.35
C HIS A 328 0.47 -15.14 13.65
N PRO A 329 -0.68 -15.87 13.66
CA PRO A 329 -1.39 -16.12 14.90
C PRO A 329 -0.65 -17.04 15.86
N VAL A 330 0.21 -17.94 15.39
CA VAL A 330 0.96 -18.86 16.26
C VAL A 330 1.85 -18.10 17.24
N ARG A 331 2.62 -17.13 16.73
CA ARG A 331 3.61 -16.37 17.52
C ARG A 331 3.10 -15.04 18.05
N ALA A 332 1.84 -14.68 17.77
CA ALA A 332 1.20 -13.51 18.37
C ALA A 332 0.83 -13.78 19.84
N ASP A 333 0.98 -12.77 20.69
CA ASP A 333 0.58 -12.80 22.11
C ASP A 333 -0.83 -12.23 22.30
N ILE A 334 -1.24 -11.32 21.41
CA ILE A 334 -2.58 -10.75 21.39
C ILE A 334 -3.22 -10.83 20.00
N MET A 335 -4.51 -11.11 19.99
CA MET A 335 -5.36 -11.10 18.80
C MET A 335 -6.40 -9.99 18.96
N THR A 336 -6.48 -9.09 18.00
CA THR A 336 -7.60 -8.14 17.88
C THR A 336 -8.72 -8.84 17.13
N VAL A 337 -9.71 -9.38 17.86
CA VAL A 337 -10.74 -10.26 17.30
C VAL A 337 -12.05 -9.49 17.15
N LEU A 338 -12.53 -9.38 15.91
CA LEU A 338 -13.83 -8.80 15.63
C LEU A 338 -14.91 -9.89 15.69
N VAL A 339 -15.85 -9.71 16.62
CA VAL A 339 -16.89 -10.69 16.96
C VAL A 339 -18.27 -10.03 17.04
N ARG A 340 -19.33 -10.82 16.90
CA ARG A 340 -20.71 -10.39 17.15
C ARG A 340 -21.08 -10.65 18.60
N THR A 341 -21.32 -9.58 19.37
CA THR A 341 -21.83 -9.69 20.76
C THR A 341 -23.31 -9.38 20.87
N LYS A 342 -23.87 -8.64 19.90
CA LYS A 342 -25.29 -8.29 19.79
C LYS A 342 -25.92 -8.96 18.56
N PRO A 343 -26.39 -10.22 18.68
CA PRO A 343 -26.96 -10.97 17.55
C PRO A 343 -28.26 -10.37 16.98
N GLU A 344 -29.00 -9.62 17.79
CA GLU A 344 -30.22 -8.92 17.42
C GLU A 344 -29.96 -7.68 16.54
N GLU A 345 -28.77 -7.09 16.62
CA GLU A 345 -28.37 -5.96 15.80
C GLU A 345 -27.80 -6.41 14.46
N LYS A 346 -28.42 -5.96 13.37
CA LYS A 346 -27.98 -6.27 12.01
C LYS A 346 -26.73 -5.49 11.62
N GLY A 347 -25.88 -6.12 10.81
CA GLY A 347 -24.68 -5.51 10.24
C GLY A 347 -23.67 -5.08 11.30
N HIS A 348 -23.01 -3.95 11.05
CA HIS A 348 -21.84 -3.50 11.80
C HIS A 348 -22.13 -3.08 13.26
N ARG A 349 -23.38 -2.72 13.60
CA ARG A 349 -23.76 -2.30 14.96
C ARG A 349 -23.74 -3.45 15.97
N GLY A 350 -23.80 -4.69 15.49
CA GLY A 350 -23.72 -5.88 16.33
C GLY A 350 -22.30 -6.31 16.71
N LEU A 351 -21.29 -5.61 16.19
CA LEU A 351 -19.89 -6.04 16.26
C LEU A 351 -19.09 -5.33 17.35
N SER A 352 -18.27 -6.11 18.05
CA SER A 352 -17.41 -5.68 19.14
C SER A 352 -15.98 -6.16 18.88
N MET A 353 -15.00 -5.40 19.36
CA MET A 353 -13.59 -5.75 19.26
C MET A 353 -13.10 -6.28 20.61
N LEU A 354 -12.53 -7.48 20.63
CA LEU A 354 -11.91 -8.08 21.81
C LEU A 354 -10.38 -8.12 21.64
N ILE A 355 -9.64 -7.78 22.69
CA ILE A 355 -8.19 -8.00 22.78
C ILE A 355 -7.97 -9.37 23.42
N ALA A 356 -7.91 -10.42 22.61
CA ALA A 356 -7.75 -11.79 23.05
C ALA A 356 -6.28 -12.12 23.29
N GLU A 357 -5.88 -12.24 24.56
CA GLU A 357 -4.53 -12.67 24.97
C GLU A 357 -4.38 -14.19 24.82
N LYS A 358 -3.21 -14.67 24.39
CA LYS A 358 -2.88 -16.09 24.33
C LYS A 358 -1.37 -16.34 24.44
N PRO A 359 -0.92 -17.53 24.88
CA PRO A 359 0.48 -17.91 24.75
C PRO A 359 0.90 -18.05 23.28
N ARG A 360 2.20 -17.82 23.02
CA ARG A 360 2.83 -18.19 21.74
C ARG A 360 2.89 -19.70 21.63
N GLY A 361 2.63 -20.22 20.43
CA GLY A 361 2.90 -21.61 20.06
C GLY A 361 4.14 -21.72 19.16
N ASP A 362 4.32 -22.92 18.62
CA ASP A 362 5.34 -23.23 17.60
C ASP A 362 4.76 -24.19 16.54
N ASP A 363 5.59 -24.76 15.66
CA ASP A 363 5.10 -25.69 14.64
C ASP A 363 4.61 -27.04 15.22
N ALA A 364 5.03 -27.42 16.43
CA ALA A 364 4.63 -28.67 17.08
C ALA A 364 3.31 -28.51 17.86
N ASP A 365 3.14 -27.38 18.56
CA ASP A 365 1.90 -26.99 19.22
C ASP A 365 1.55 -25.52 18.89
N PRO A 366 0.86 -25.27 17.76
CA PRO A 366 0.61 -23.91 17.27
C PRO A 366 -0.29 -23.06 18.18
N PHE A 367 -1.18 -23.70 18.95
CA PHE A 367 -2.16 -23.03 19.79
C PHE A 367 -2.27 -23.73 21.16
N PRO A 368 -1.29 -23.53 22.06
CA PRO A 368 -1.22 -24.21 23.36
C PRO A 368 -2.17 -23.58 24.39
N VAL A 369 -3.46 -23.44 24.04
CA VAL A 369 -4.49 -22.83 24.87
C VAL A 369 -5.86 -23.44 24.57
N GLU A 370 -6.67 -23.65 25.62
CA GLU A 370 -8.00 -24.25 25.48
C GLU A 370 -8.94 -23.38 24.64
N GLY A 371 -9.73 -24.03 23.78
CA GLY A 371 -10.76 -23.38 22.98
C GLY A 371 -10.24 -22.65 21.74
N LEU A 372 -8.95 -22.73 21.41
CA LEU A 372 -8.39 -22.26 20.15
C LEU A 372 -7.61 -23.38 19.46
N SER A 373 -7.94 -23.63 18.20
CA SER A 373 -7.20 -24.55 17.34
C SER A 373 -7.11 -23.98 15.93
N GLY A 374 -6.27 -24.57 15.08
CA GLY A 374 -6.12 -24.10 13.71
C GLY A 374 -5.07 -24.87 12.93
N GLY A 375 -4.94 -24.52 11.65
CA GLY A 375 -3.99 -25.14 10.73
C GLY A 375 -3.40 -24.10 9.78
N GLU A 376 -2.14 -24.30 9.41
CA GLU A 376 -1.47 -23.46 8.42
C GLU A 376 -2.13 -23.63 7.05
N ILE A 377 -2.33 -22.53 6.34
CA ILE A 377 -2.73 -22.48 4.94
C ILE A 377 -1.45 -22.48 4.11
N GLU A 378 -1.29 -23.46 3.22
CA GLU A 378 -0.18 -23.43 2.27
C GLU A 378 -0.40 -22.34 1.22
N VAL A 379 0.46 -21.32 1.22
CA VAL A 379 0.33 -20.14 0.36
C VAL A 379 1.48 -20.01 -0.65
N LEU A 380 1.17 -19.35 -1.76
CA LEU A 380 2.11 -19.09 -2.86
C LEU A 380 3.20 -18.06 -2.48
N GLY A 381 2.85 -17.02 -1.73
CA GLY A 381 3.71 -15.90 -1.33
C GLY A 381 3.43 -15.46 0.11
N TYR A 382 4.17 -14.47 0.64
CA TYR A 382 3.92 -13.90 1.98
C TYR A 382 4.04 -14.87 3.18
N ARG A 383 5.00 -15.81 3.13
CA ARG A 383 5.08 -16.94 4.07
C ARG A 383 5.78 -16.71 5.42
N GLY A 384 6.54 -15.63 5.59
CA GLY A 384 7.44 -15.44 6.74
C GLY A 384 6.75 -15.27 8.08
N MET A 385 5.44 -15.02 8.07
CA MET A 385 4.60 -15.02 9.26
C MET A 385 3.53 -16.12 9.22
N LYS A 386 3.37 -16.78 8.07
CA LYS A 386 2.36 -17.79 7.76
C LYS A 386 0.92 -17.31 7.98
N GLU A 387 0.00 -18.04 7.36
CA GLU A 387 -1.43 -17.75 7.33
C GLU A 387 -2.15 -18.97 7.89
N TYR A 388 -3.16 -18.76 8.72
CA TYR A 388 -3.87 -19.87 9.37
C TYR A 388 -5.39 -19.75 9.24
N GLU A 389 -6.02 -20.92 9.21
CA GLU A 389 -7.39 -21.10 9.66
C GLU A 389 -7.41 -21.24 11.18
N LEU A 390 -8.35 -20.58 11.84
CA LEU A 390 -8.55 -20.66 13.29
C LEU A 390 -9.99 -21.08 13.59
N ALA A 391 -10.16 -21.98 14.55
CA ALA A 391 -11.44 -22.35 15.13
C ALA A 391 -11.45 -21.98 16.61
N PHE A 392 -12.49 -21.27 17.03
CA PHE A 392 -12.75 -20.90 18.41
C PHE A 392 -13.89 -21.77 18.96
N GLU A 393 -13.61 -22.49 20.04
CA GLU A 393 -14.55 -23.33 20.77
C GLU A 393 -14.66 -22.87 22.23
N ASN A 394 -15.51 -21.86 22.47
CA ASN A 394 -15.68 -21.22 23.78
C ASN A 394 -14.36 -20.64 24.35
N PHE A 395 -13.49 -20.17 23.46
CA PHE A 395 -12.24 -19.50 23.82
C PHE A 395 -12.51 -18.33 24.77
N SER A 396 -11.79 -18.29 25.89
CA SER A 396 -12.07 -17.36 26.97
C SER A 396 -11.26 -16.09 26.85
N VAL A 397 -11.93 -14.94 26.92
CA VAL A 397 -11.29 -13.61 26.94
C VAL A 397 -11.81 -12.84 28.16
N PRO A 398 -10.95 -12.19 28.97
CA PRO A 398 -11.42 -11.36 30.08
C PRO A 398 -12.42 -10.29 29.64
N ALA A 399 -13.47 -10.03 30.43
CA ALA A 399 -14.49 -9.03 30.09
C ALA A 399 -13.90 -7.61 29.95
N GLU A 400 -12.86 -7.31 30.73
CA GLU A 400 -12.08 -6.06 30.66
C GLU A 400 -11.35 -5.86 29.33
N ASN A 401 -11.14 -6.93 28.55
CA ASN A 401 -10.48 -6.86 27.24
C ASN A 401 -11.47 -6.58 26.09
N LEU A 402 -12.74 -6.27 26.37
CA LEU A 402 -13.62 -5.59 25.42
C LEU A 402 -13.09 -4.19 25.18
N LEU A 403 -12.59 -3.91 23.97
CA LEU A 403 -11.95 -2.65 23.63
C LEU A 403 -12.90 -1.47 23.91
N GLY A 404 -12.50 -0.58 24.81
CA GLY A 404 -13.30 0.57 25.25
C GLY A 404 -14.51 0.24 26.13
N GLY A 405 -14.70 -1.03 26.50
CA GLY A 405 -15.74 -1.49 27.45
C GLY A 405 -17.18 -1.44 26.95
N ILE A 406 -17.42 -1.08 25.69
CA ILE A 406 -18.78 -0.88 25.14
C ILE A 406 -19.02 -1.78 23.92
N GLU A 407 -20.03 -2.64 24.02
CA GLU A 407 -20.45 -3.52 22.93
C GLU A 407 -21.03 -2.78 21.71
N GLY A 408 -20.79 -3.31 20.51
CA GLY A 408 -21.31 -2.77 19.26
C GLY A 408 -20.46 -1.63 18.68
N LYS A 409 -19.27 -1.39 19.24
CA LYS A 409 -18.33 -0.34 18.80
C LYS A 409 -17.18 -0.87 17.95
N GLY A 410 -17.02 -2.19 17.83
CA GLY A 410 -15.85 -2.82 17.21
C GLY A 410 -15.61 -2.39 15.76
N PHE A 411 -16.66 -2.32 14.94
CA PHE A 411 -16.52 -1.90 13.56
C PHE A 411 -16.13 -0.41 13.45
N ALA A 412 -16.71 0.45 14.29
CA ALA A 412 -16.39 1.88 14.29
C ALA A 412 -14.96 2.15 14.74
N GLN A 413 -14.47 1.43 15.78
CA GLN A 413 -13.08 1.45 16.22
C GLN A 413 -12.14 0.98 15.10
N LEU A 414 -12.49 -0.11 14.41
CA LEU A 414 -11.70 -0.60 13.28
C LEU A 414 -11.61 0.43 12.13
N MET A 415 -12.70 1.12 11.81
CA MET A 415 -12.69 2.14 10.74
C MET A 415 -11.69 3.28 11.00
N GLN A 416 -11.38 3.60 12.25
CA GLN A 416 -10.41 4.66 12.58
C GLN A 416 -8.99 4.30 12.12
N THR A 417 -8.68 3.00 12.03
CA THR A 417 -7.35 2.51 11.62
C THR A 417 -7.16 2.42 10.12
N PHE A 418 -8.23 2.56 9.33
CA PHE A 418 -8.19 2.29 7.88
C PHE A 418 -7.30 3.25 7.10
N GLU A 419 -7.19 4.51 7.53
CA GLU A 419 -6.26 5.46 6.92
C GLU A 419 -4.83 4.95 7.02
N SER A 420 -4.36 4.66 8.23
CA SER A 420 -3.01 4.13 8.47
C SER A 420 -2.80 2.76 7.82
N ALA A 421 -3.78 1.86 7.87
CA ALA A 421 -3.66 0.54 7.22
C ALA A 421 -3.46 0.66 5.70
N ARG A 422 -4.14 1.61 5.05
CA ARG A 422 -3.99 1.89 3.62
C ARG A 422 -2.63 2.52 3.31
N ILE A 423 -2.22 3.52 4.09
CA ILE A 423 -0.90 4.17 3.99
C ILE A 423 0.21 3.11 4.09
N GLN A 424 0.15 2.26 5.12
CA GLN A 424 1.13 1.20 5.34
C GLN A 424 1.11 0.12 4.26
N THR A 425 -0.06 -0.15 3.67
CA THR A 425 -0.12 -1.05 2.51
C THR A 425 0.57 -0.44 1.29
N ALA A 426 0.40 0.85 1.05
CA ALA A 426 1.10 1.56 -0.02
C ALA A 426 2.62 1.58 0.21
N ALA A 427 3.07 1.85 1.44
CA ALA A 427 4.50 1.81 1.82
C ALA A 427 5.12 0.42 1.59
N ARG A 428 4.44 -0.66 2.03
CA ARG A 428 4.88 -2.04 1.77
C ARG A 428 4.95 -2.33 0.28
N ALA A 429 3.98 -1.86 -0.51
CA ALA A 429 3.96 -2.02 -1.95
C ALA A 429 5.15 -1.31 -2.63
N ILE A 430 5.47 -0.09 -2.20
CA ILE A 430 6.63 0.66 -2.69
C ILE A 430 7.93 -0.09 -2.39
N GLY A 431 8.09 -0.64 -1.18
CA GLY A 431 9.25 -1.45 -0.82
C GLY A 431 9.41 -2.67 -1.73
N VAL A 432 8.33 -3.43 -1.94
CA VAL A 432 8.33 -4.60 -2.85
C VAL A 432 8.66 -4.19 -4.29
N ALA A 433 8.08 -3.09 -4.78
CA ALA A 433 8.36 -2.55 -6.11
C ALA A 433 9.84 -2.15 -6.25
N GLN A 434 10.41 -1.51 -5.22
CA GLN A 434 11.82 -1.14 -5.19
C GLN A 434 12.73 -2.38 -5.20
N SER A 435 12.36 -3.43 -4.46
CA SER A 435 13.06 -4.72 -4.48
C SER A 435 13.08 -5.33 -5.89
N ALA A 436 11.93 -5.32 -6.58
CA ALA A 436 11.82 -5.78 -7.96
C ALA A 436 12.70 -4.97 -8.92
N LEU A 437 12.71 -3.64 -8.78
CA LEU A 437 13.58 -2.76 -9.56
C LEU A 437 15.06 -3.07 -9.31
N ASP A 438 15.48 -3.21 -8.05
CA ASP A 438 16.89 -3.48 -7.71
C ASP A 438 17.36 -4.82 -8.30
N ILE A 439 16.55 -5.88 -8.14
CA ILE A 439 16.86 -7.22 -8.67
C ILE A 439 16.88 -7.21 -10.20
N GLY A 440 15.89 -6.56 -10.82
CA GLY A 440 15.79 -6.40 -12.28
C GLY A 440 16.96 -5.61 -12.86
N LEU A 441 17.36 -4.51 -12.21
CA LEU A 441 18.48 -3.67 -12.61
C LEU A 441 19.80 -4.45 -12.56
N ARG A 442 20.09 -5.10 -11.43
CA ARG A 442 21.30 -5.91 -11.26
C ARG A 442 21.42 -6.98 -12.35
N TYR A 443 20.35 -7.74 -12.58
CA TYR A 443 20.36 -8.76 -13.62
C TYR A 443 20.52 -8.18 -15.03
N ALA A 444 19.90 -7.02 -15.29
CA ALA A 444 20.01 -6.35 -16.59
C ALA A 444 21.43 -5.85 -16.89
N GLU A 445 22.19 -5.44 -15.87
CA GLU A 445 23.57 -4.99 -15.99
C GLU A 445 24.57 -6.15 -16.15
N GLU A 446 24.34 -7.25 -15.45
CA GLU A 446 25.24 -8.40 -15.43
C GLU A 446 25.02 -9.36 -16.61
N ARG A 447 23.77 -9.59 -17.02
CA ARG A 447 23.45 -10.58 -18.05
C ARG A 447 23.79 -10.07 -19.44
N VAL A 448 24.63 -10.81 -20.17
CA VAL A 448 25.01 -10.51 -21.56
C VAL A 448 24.23 -11.38 -22.55
N GLN A 449 23.62 -10.76 -23.55
CA GLN A 449 23.04 -11.40 -24.73
C GLN A 449 23.29 -10.56 -25.98
N PHE A 450 23.42 -11.21 -27.13
CA PHE A 450 23.78 -10.56 -28.41
C PHE A 450 25.00 -9.62 -28.27
N GLY A 451 25.99 -10.01 -27.45
CA GLY A 451 27.25 -9.31 -27.27
C GLY A 451 27.24 -8.08 -26.35
N LYS A 452 26.14 -7.78 -25.64
CA LYS A 452 26.09 -6.66 -24.68
C LYS A 452 25.17 -6.94 -23.47
N PRO A 453 25.34 -6.22 -22.35
CA PRO A 453 24.42 -6.25 -21.22
C PRO A 453 22.96 -6.03 -21.64
N LEU A 454 22.02 -6.71 -20.98
CA LEU A 454 20.58 -6.61 -21.29
C LEU A 454 20.04 -5.18 -21.14
N ILE A 455 20.57 -4.40 -20.19
CA ILE A 455 20.18 -3.00 -19.99
C ILE A 455 20.38 -2.12 -21.24
N ASN A 456 21.24 -2.54 -22.17
CA ASN A 456 21.50 -1.81 -23.42
C ASN A 456 20.46 -2.10 -24.53
N PHE A 457 19.39 -2.85 -24.22
CA PHE A 457 18.23 -3.01 -25.10
C PHE A 457 17.06 -2.17 -24.59
N PRO A 458 16.43 -1.32 -25.43
CA PRO A 458 15.36 -0.44 -24.98
C PRO A 458 14.20 -1.17 -24.28
N ARG A 459 13.83 -2.38 -24.71
CA ARG A 459 12.74 -3.14 -24.07
C ARG A 459 13.04 -3.60 -22.63
N VAL A 460 14.30 -3.59 -22.21
CA VAL A 460 14.75 -3.83 -20.83
C VAL A 460 14.89 -2.50 -20.10
N ALA A 461 15.61 -1.54 -20.69
CA ALA A 461 15.79 -0.19 -20.14
C ALA A 461 14.44 0.51 -19.86
N ASP A 462 13.51 0.46 -20.80
CA ASP A 462 12.19 1.09 -20.69
C ASP A 462 11.39 0.53 -19.50
N LYS A 463 11.52 -0.78 -19.20
CA LYS A 463 10.88 -1.39 -18.03
C LYS A 463 11.45 -0.79 -16.74
N LEU A 464 12.77 -0.71 -16.62
CA LEU A 464 13.45 -0.16 -15.45
C LEU A 464 13.13 1.33 -15.26
N ALA A 465 13.10 2.11 -16.35
CA ALA A 465 12.67 3.51 -16.33
C ALA A 465 11.25 3.65 -15.80
N MET A 466 10.29 2.89 -16.34
CA MET A 466 8.89 2.98 -15.90
C MET A 466 8.70 2.48 -14.46
N MET A 467 9.42 1.45 -14.02
CA MET A 467 9.44 1.06 -12.60
C MET A 467 9.86 2.23 -11.71
N ALA A 468 11.00 2.87 -12.00
CA ALA A 468 11.49 3.99 -11.19
C ALA A 468 10.50 5.16 -11.16
N VAL A 469 9.90 5.49 -12.31
CA VAL A 469 8.88 6.54 -12.44
C VAL A 469 7.65 6.23 -11.59
N GLU A 470 7.04 5.05 -11.78
CA GLU A 470 5.80 4.73 -11.08
C GLU A 470 6.01 4.49 -9.58
N ILE A 471 7.17 3.97 -9.18
CA ILE A 471 7.57 3.89 -7.77
C ILE A 471 7.64 5.29 -7.15
N ASN A 472 8.25 6.27 -7.84
CA ASN A 472 8.27 7.65 -7.35
C ASN A 472 6.86 8.23 -7.23
N ILE A 473 5.99 8.02 -8.24
CA ILE A 473 4.59 8.47 -8.19
C ILE A 473 3.86 7.90 -6.97
N ALA A 474 3.93 6.57 -6.77
CA ALA A 474 3.29 5.91 -5.65
C ALA A 474 3.84 6.41 -4.30
N ARG A 475 5.16 6.68 -4.24
CA ARG A 475 5.82 7.23 -3.05
C ARG A 475 5.32 8.63 -2.72
N GLN A 476 5.26 9.54 -3.69
CA GLN A 476 4.77 10.90 -3.44
C GLN A 476 3.31 10.91 -2.98
N LEU A 477 2.46 10.08 -3.60
CA LEU A 477 1.06 9.93 -3.17
C LEU A 477 0.92 9.33 -1.76
N THR A 478 1.79 8.39 -1.40
CA THR A 478 1.84 7.79 -0.05
C THR A 478 2.29 8.81 0.98
N TYR A 479 3.36 9.57 0.71
CA TYR A 479 3.86 10.60 1.62
C TYR A 479 2.88 11.75 1.80
N PHE A 480 2.16 12.12 0.75
CA PHE A 480 1.06 13.07 0.86
C PHE A 480 -0.01 12.58 1.84
N SER A 481 -0.49 11.34 1.68
CA SER A 481 -1.49 10.79 2.59
C SER A 481 -1.00 10.67 4.05
N ALA A 482 0.30 10.39 4.24
CA ALA A 482 0.91 10.37 5.57
C ALA A 482 0.98 11.77 6.20
N ARG A 483 1.41 12.79 5.45
CA ARG A 483 1.41 14.19 5.92
C ARG A 483 0.02 14.68 6.30
N GLU A 484 -0.99 14.39 5.49
CA GLU A 484 -2.38 14.76 5.82
C GLU A 484 -2.84 14.09 7.12
N LYS A 485 -2.49 12.81 7.34
CA LYS A 485 -2.76 12.09 8.58
C LYS A 485 -2.04 12.70 9.78
N ASP A 486 -0.77 13.06 9.63
CA ASP A 486 0.05 13.70 10.67
C ASP A 486 -0.48 15.07 11.07
N GLU A 487 -1.09 15.81 10.14
CA GLU A 487 -1.77 17.08 10.39
C GLU A 487 -3.19 16.91 10.98
N GLY A 488 -3.62 15.68 11.26
CA GLY A 488 -4.95 15.37 11.78
C GLY A 488 -6.09 15.60 10.78
N LYS A 489 -5.76 15.78 9.50
CA LYS A 489 -6.76 15.88 8.43
C LYS A 489 -7.24 14.49 8.05
N ARG A 490 -8.52 14.41 7.70
CA ARG A 490 -9.11 13.18 7.16
C ARG A 490 -8.48 12.89 5.80
N CYS A 491 -7.89 11.71 5.64
CA CYS A 491 -7.11 11.35 4.45
C CYS A 491 -7.54 9.98 3.85
N ASP A 492 -8.80 9.60 4.05
CA ASP A 492 -9.32 8.28 3.66
C ASP A 492 -9.34 8.04 2.14
N LEU A 493 -9.51 9.11 1.37
CA LEU A 493 -9.43 9.10 -0.10
C LEU A 493 -7.99 8.93 -0.56
N GLU A 494 -7.10 9.79 -0.09
CA GLU A 494 -5.70 9.90 -0.46
C GLU A 494 -4.95 8.61 -0.13
N ALA A 495 -5.13 8.09 1.09
CA ALA A 495 -4.59 6.81 1.52
C ALA A 495 -5.13 5.64 0.67
N GLY A 496 -6.42 5.68 0.31
CA GLY A 496 -7.04 4.71 -0.56
C GLY A 496 -6.45 4.71 -1.97
N MET A 497 -6.20 5.91 -2.53
CA MET A 497 -5.57 6.08 -3.83
C MET A 497 -4.13 5.59 -3.83
N ALA A 498 -3.35 5.92 -2.79
CA ALA A 498 -1.99 5.44 -2.59
C ALA A 498 -1.92 3.91 -2.56
N LYS A 499 -2.80 3.26 -1.79
CA LYS A 499 -2.90 1.78 -1.74
C LYS A 499 -3.23 1.19 -3.12
N LEU A 500 -4.24 1.72 -3.79
CA LEU A 500 -4.72 1.20 -5.06
C LEU A 500 -3.62 1.28 -6.14
N LEU A 501 -2.94 2.43 -6.22
CA LEU A 501 -1.86 2.63 -7.17
C LEU A 501 -0.63 1.79 -6.81
N GLY A 502 -0.17 1.87 -5.55
CA GLY A 502 1.03 1.20 -5.07
C GLY A 502 0.99 -0.32 -5.31
N ALA A 503 -0.15 -0.97 -5.01
CA ALA A 503 -0.32 -2.40 -5.26
C ALA A 503 -0.17 -2.77 -6.74
N ARG A 504 -0.75 -1.98 -7.66
CA ARG A 504 -0.62 -2.20 -9.11
C ARG A 504 0.81 -1.94 -9.59
N VAL A 505 1.48 -0.90 -9.09
CA VAL A 505 2.89 -0.59 -9.38
C VAL A 505 3.80 -1.75 -8.96
N ALA A 506 3.63 -2.26 -7.75
CA ALA A 506 4.43 -3.38 -7.26
C ALA A 506 4.28 -4.64 -8.11
N TRP A 507 3.04 -4.98 -8.49
CA TRP A 507 2.78 -6.09 -9.40
C TRP A 507 3.45 -5.91 -10.76
N ALA A 508 3.27 -4.74 -11.39
CA ALA A 508 3.85 -4.45 -12.70
C ALA A 508 5.40 -4.42 -12.66
N ALA A 509 5.99 -3.94 -11.57
CA ALA A 509 7.44 -3.96 -11.37
C ALA A 509 7.97 -5.40 -11.23
N ALA A 510 7.32 -6.24 -10.41
CA ALA A 510 7.74 -7.62 -10.23
C ALA A 510 7.60 -8.45 -11.52
N ASP A 511 6.48 -8.31 -12.24
CA ASP A 511 6.25 -8.98 -13.52
C ASP A 511 7.30 -8.59 -14.57
N ASN A 512 7.54 -7.29 -14.74
CA ASN A 512 8.55 -6.81 -15.68
C ASN A 512 9.99 -7.20 -15.27
N ALA A 513 10.29 -7.22 -13.98
CA ALA A 513 11.60 -7.67 -13.49
C ALA A 513 11.79 -9.18 -13.71
N LEU A 514 10.76 -10.00 -13.53
CA LEU A 514 10.79 -11.42 -13.91
C LEU A 514 11.03 -11.57 -15.42
N GLN A 515 10.34 -10.78 -16.25
CA GLN A 515 10.50 -10.80 -17.69
C GLN A 515 11.93 -10.45 -18.15
N ILE A 516 12.64 -9.58 -17.41
CA ILE A 516 14.06 -9.26 -17.64
C ILE A 516 14.95 -10.49 -17.38
N HIS A 517 14.58 -11.35 -16.42
CA HIS A 517 15.30 -12.59 -16.13
C HIS A 517 15.07 -13.68 -17.19
N GLY A 518 13.96 -13.60 -17.95
CA GLY A 518 13.57 -14.63 -18.91
C GLY A 518 13.26 -15.95 -18.19
N GLY A 519 13.73 -17.07 -18.73
CA GLY A 519 13.50 -18.40 -18.14
C GLY A 519 13.99 -18.52 -16.68
N ASN A 520 15.08 -17.82 -16.34
CA ASN A 520 15.64 -17.82 -14.99
C ASN A 520 14.69 -17.19 -13.96
N GLY A 521 13.80 -16.29 -14.38
CA GLY A 521 12.84 -15.65 -13.48
C GLY A 521 11.84 -16.63 -12.84
N PHE A 522 11.67 -17.81 -13.42
CA PHE A 522 10.84 -18.89 -12.87
C PHE A 522 11.61 -19.86 -11.98
N ALA A 523 12.94 -19.81 -11.98
CA ALA A 523 13.74 -20.71 -11.16
C ALA A 523 13.75 -20.22 -9.71
N LEU A 524 13.47 -21.14 -8.79
CA LEU A 524 13.47 -20.88 -7.35
C LEU A 524 14.84 -20.50 -6.78
N GLU A 525 15.92 -20.46 -7.57
CA GLU A 525 17.20 -19.89 -7.14
C GLU A 525 17.22 -18.36 -7.21
N TYR A 526 16.36 -17.74 -8.05
CA TYR A 526 16.30 -16.28 -8.20
C TYR A 526 15.21 -15.69 -7.31
N GLN A 527 15.59 -14.68 -6.52
CA GLN A 527 14.70 -13.96 -5.61
C GLN A 527 13.46 -13.36 -6.29
N ILE A 528 13.52 -13.08 -7.59
CA ILE A 528 12.42 -12.46 -8.32
C ILE A 528 11.17 -13.36 -8.37
N SER A 529 11.32 -14.69 -8.33
CA SER A 529 10.17 -15.60 -8.29
C SER A 529 9.36 -15.43 -7.00
N ARG A 530 10.05 -15.22 -5.86
CA ARG A 530 9.44 -14.89 -4.57
C ARG A 530 8.79 -13.51 -4.61
N VAL A 531 9.52 -12.50 -5.09
CA VAL A 531 9.04 -11.10 -5.14
C VAL A 531 7.80 -10.97 -6.02
N LEU A 532 7.66 -11.75 -7.09
CA LEU A 532 6.43 -11.85 -7.87
C LEU A 532 5.23 -12.27 -7.02
N CYS A 533 5.40 -13.29 -6.18
CA CYS A 533 4.35 -13.81 -5.31
C CYS A 533 4.00 -12.80 -4.21
N ASP A 534 5.02 -12.17 -3.61
CA ASP A 534 4.87 -11.12 -2.60
C ASP A 534 4.12 -9.90 -3.17
N ALA A 535 4.41 -9.50 -4.41
CA ALA A 535 3.74 -8.37 -5.05
C ALA A 535 2.26 -8.66 -5.34
N ARG A 536 1.91 -9.92 -5.65
CA ARG A 536 0.55 -10.27 -6.07
C ARG A 536 -0.49 -10.11 -4.96
N ILE A 537 -0.11 -10.26 -3.69
CA ILE A 537 -1.04 -10.20 -2.57
C ILE A 537 -1.49 -8.78 -2.20
N LEU A 538 -0.73 -7.75 -2.61
CA LEU A 538 -0.91 -6.35 -2.19
C LEU A 538 -2.27 -5.76 -2.60
N SER A 539 -2.86 -6.27 -3.68
CA SER A 539 -4.19 -5.87 -4.15
C SER A 539 -5.33 -6.68 -3.51
N ILE A 540 -5.05 -7.57 -2.56
CA ILE A 540 -6.01 -8.52 -1.98
C ILE A 540 -6.02 -8.46 -0.44
N PHE A 541 -4.88 -8.69 0.21
CA PHE A 541 -4.81 -9.07 1.63
C PHE A 541 -5.38 -8.04 2.63
N GLU A 542 -5.26 -6.75 2.32
CA GLU A 542 -5.78 -5.63 3.13
C GLU A 542 -6.99 -4.99 2.44
N GLY A 543 -7.86 -5.85 1.90
CA GLY A 543 -9.03 -5.49 1.10
C GLY A 543 -8.71 -5.44 -0.39
N ALA A 544 -9.61 -6.03 -1.20
CA ALA A 544 -9.47 -6.11 -2.64
C ALA A 544 -9.40 -4.72 -3.31
N ALA A 545 -8.69 -4.62 -4.43
CA ALA A 545 -8.57 -3.40 -5.23
C ALA A 545 -9.94 -2.84 -5.67
N GLU A 546 -10.88 -3.73 -5.99
CA GLU A 546 -12.24 -3.40 -6.40
C GLU A 546 -13.02 -2.75 -5.24
N ILE A 547 -12.84 -3.24 -4.02
CA ILE A 547 -13.45 -2.65 -2.82
C ILE A 547 -12.80 -1.30 -2.51
N GLN A 548 -11.48 -1.17 -2.70
CA GLN A 548 -10.79 0.10 -2.53
C GLN A 548 -11.30 1.15 -3.54
N ALA A 549 -11.46 0.76 -4.81
CA ALA A 549 -12.03 1.61 -5.85
C ALA A 549 -13.49 1.97 -5.54
N GLN A 550 -14.30 1.03 -5.06
CA GLN A 550 -15.68 1.27 -4.63
C GLN A 550 -15.77 2.33 -3.52
N VAL A 551 -14.89 2.25 -2.52
CA VAL A 551 -14.84 3.21 -1.40
C VAL A 551 -14.44 4.59 -1.90
N ILE A 552 -13.41 4.69 -2.73
CA ILE A 552 -12.96 5.97 -3.32
C ILE A 552 -14.09 6.60 -4.14
N ALA A 553 -14.69 5.83 -5.05
CA ALA A 553 -15.76 6.29 -5.91
C ALA A 553 -16.94 6.82 -5.09
N ARG A 554 -17.40 6.05 -4.10
CA ARG A 554 -18.50 6.45 -3.24
C ARG A 554 -18.21 7.77 -2.52
N ARG A 555 -17.01 7.93 -1.97
CA ARG A 555 -16.60 9.15 -1.27
C ARG A 555 -16.57 10.36 -2.20
N LEU A 556 -15.97 10.24 -3.39
CA LEU A 556 -15.96 11.29 -4.41
C LEU A 556 -17.37 11.72 -4.80
N LEU A 557 -18.26 10.75 -5.00
CA LEU A 557 -19.64 10.99 -5.37
C LEU A 557 -20.42 11.67 -4.23
N GLU A 558 -20.24 11.26 -2.97
CA GLU A 558 -20.91 11.87 -1.82
C GLU A 558 -20.50 13.34 -1.60
N THR A 559 -19.25 13.69 -1.90
CA THR A 559 -18.71 15.06 -1.74
C THR A 559 -18.93 15.99 -2.94
N ALA A 560 -19.53 15.49 -4.01
CA ALA A 560 -19.67 16.21 -5.29
C ALA A 560 -20.97 16.96 -5.50
#